data_AF-A0A2D6PAG0-F1
#
_entry.id   AF-A0A2D6PAG0-F1
#
_cell.length_a   1.000
_cell.length_b   1.000
_cell.length_c   1.000
_cell.angle_alpha   90.00
_cell.angle_beta   90.00
_cell.angle_gamma   90.00
#
_symmetry.space_group_name_H-M   'P 1'
#
loop_
_entity.id
_entity.type
_entity.pdbx_description
1 polymer ?
#
loop_
_entity_poly.entity_id
_entity_poly.type
_entity_poly.pdbx_seq_one_letter_code
_entity_poly.pdbx_strand_id
1 'polypeptide(L)'
;MEKELKEALEEKFYCPVRFAEQIEKIVLVNSDMNYIDAIVYFCDQNNIDVELVTKLISKPLKEKIKCDAIHLNYLKKSSRAKLPI
;
A
#
# COMPACT_ATOMS: atom_id res chain seq x y z
N MET A 1 26.80 0.55 18.30
CA MET A 1 27.03 -0.79 17.72
C MET A 1 25.77 -1.67 17.63
N GLU A 2 25.03 -2.01 18.70
CA GLU A 2 23.80 -2.82 18.55
C GLU A 2 22.57 -2.05 18.02
N LYS A 3 22.47 -0.74 18.28
CA LYS A 3 21.38 0.12 17.75
C LYS A 3 21.49 0.35 16.24
N GLU A 4 22.69 0.69 15.77
CA GLU A 4 22.95 0.97 14.35
C GLU A 4 22.75 -0.26 13.47
N LEU A 5 23.06 -1.46 13.99
CA LEU A 5 22.83 -2.71 13.28
C LEU A 5 21.33 -3.05 13.20
N LYS A 6 20.55 -2.75 14.26
CA LYS A 6 19.09 -2.90 14.25
C LYS A 6 18.40 -1.88 13.35
N GLU A 7 18.84 -0.63 13.36
CA GLU A 7 18.33 0.41 12.44
C GLU A 7 18.62 0.04 10.98
N ALA A 8 19.84 -0.41 10.67
CA ALA A 8 20.19 -0.88 9.32
C ALA A 8 19.46 -2.18 8.90
N LEU A 9 19.05 -3.01 9.86
CA LEU A 9 18.22 -4.21 9.62
C LEU A 9 16.73 -3.85 9.48
N GLU A 10 16.22 -2.87 10.24
CA GLU A 10 14.86 -2.36 10.15
C GLU A 10 14.64 -1.52 8.89
N GLU A 11 15.65 -0.78 8.42
CA GLU A 11 15.67 -0.11 7.11
C GLU A 11 15.62 -1.13 5.96
N LYS A 12 16.18 -2.33 6.15
CA LYS A 12 16.25 -3.37 5.11
C LYS A 12 15.09 -4.37 5.14
N PHE A 13 14.43 -4.56 6.27
CA PHE A 13 13.33 -5.51 6.43
C PHE A 13 12.09 -4.86 7.02
N TYR A 14 11.19 -4.44 6.13
CA TYR A 14 9.84 -4.10 6.52
C TYR A 14 9.07 -5.37 6.91
N CYS A 15 8.47 -5.37 8.10
CA CYS A 15 7.46 -6.37 8.47
C CYS A 15 6.09 -5.94 7.91
N PRO A 16 5.23 -6.87 7.43
CA PRO A 16 3.90 -6.55 6.90
C PRO A 16 3.02 -5.73 7.86
N VAL A 17 3.16 -5.97 9.17
CA VAL A 17 2.42 -5.25 10.22
C VAL A 17 2.87 -3.80 10.30
N ARG A 18 4.19 -3.55 10.36
CA ARG A 18 4.74 -2.20 10.41
C ARG A 18 4.48 -1.43 9.12
N PHE A 19 4.54 -2.12 7.97
CA PHE A 19 4.17 -1.53 6.70
C PHE A 19 2.72 -1.03 6.73
N ALA A 20 1.78 -1.88 7.16
CA ALA A 20 0.37 -1.47 7.31
C ALA A 20 0.22 -0.26 8.24
N GLU A 21 0.86 -0.26 9.41
CA GLU A 21 0.80 0.87 10.35
C GLU A 21 1.33 2.18 9.75
N GLN A 22 2.42 2.13 8.97
CA GLN A 22 2.97 3.32 8.33
C GLN A 22 2.04 3.87 7.24
N ILE A 23 1.44 2.99 6.44
CA ILE A 23 0.47 3.40 5.42
C ILE A 23 -0.76 4.05 6.07
N GLU A 24 -1.32 3.46 7.13
CA GLU A 24 -2.46 4.04 7.85
C GLU A 24 -2.12 5.43 8.43
N LYS A 25 -0.90 5.61 8.96
CA LYS A 25 -0.44 6.92 9.44
C LYS A 25 -0.37 7.95 8.32
N ILE A 26 0.16 7.58 7.15
CA ILE A 26 0.26 8.49 6.00
C ILE A 26 -1.12 8.93 5.54
N VAL A 27 -2.06 8.00 5.42
CA VAL A 27 -3.46 8.29 5.05
C VAL A 27 -4.16 9.15 6.11
N LEU A 28 -3.87 8.94 7.39
CA LEU A 28 -4.45 9.76 8.46
C LEU A 28 -3.95 11.21 8.44
N VAL A 29 -2.66 11.41 8.18
CA VAL A 29 -2.05 12.74 8.11
C VAL A 29 -2.48 13.47 6.83
N ASN A 30 -2.60 12.74 5.73
CA ASN A 30 -2.96 13.28 4.43
C ASN A 30 -4.36 12.81 4.02
N SER A 31 -5.39 13.56 4.43
CA SER A 31 -6.80 13.21 4.24
C SER A 31 -7.20 12.97 2.77
N ASP A 32 -6.49 13.60 1.85
CA ASP A 32 -6.78 13.56 0.41
C ASP A 32 -6.03 12.42 -0.31
N MET A 33 -5.16 11.68 0.37
CA MET A 33 -4.42 10.55 -0.24
C MET A 33 -5.19 9.25 -0.09
N ASN A 34 -5.38 8.55 -1.22
CA ASN A 34 -5.90 7.19 -1.22
C ASN A 34 -4.82 6.19 -0.76
N TYR A 35 -5.20 4.94 -0.47
CA TYR A 35 -4.23 3.92 -0.07
C TYR A 35 -3.21 3.62 -1.16
N ILE A 36 -3.60 3.78 -2.43
CA ILE A 36 -2.70 3.62 -3.59
C ILE A 36 -1.60 4.69 -3.56
N ASP A 37 -1.98 5.94 -3.38
CA ASP A 37 -1.05 7.08 -3.38
C ASP A 37 -0.13 7.04 -2.16
N ALA A 38 -0.68 6.69 -0.99
CA ALA A 38 0.10 6.53 0.24
C ALA A 38 1.19 5.45 0.10
N ILE A 39 0.92 4.36 -0.61
CA ILE A 39 1.92 3.31 -0.88
C ILE A 39 3.01 3.82 -1.81
N VAL A 40 2.66 4.51 -2.90
CA VAL A 40 3.65 5.07 -3.83
C VAL A 40 4.53 6.11 -3.13
N TYR A 41 3.92 6.99 -2.34
CA TYR A 41 4.64 7.97 -1.52
C TYR A 41 5.61 7.29 -0.55
N PHE A 42 5.17 6.24 0.13
CA PHE A 42 6.03 5.46 1.02
C PHE A 42 7.21 4.81 0.27
N CYS A 43 6.98 4.28 -0.92
CA CYS A 43 8.04 3.68 -1.74
C CYS A 43 9.08 4.73 -2.17
N ASP A 44 8.62 5.91 -2.58
CA ASP A 44 9.47 7.01 -3.02
C ASP A 44 10.37 7.53 -1.88
N GLN A 45 9.78 7.77 -0.70
CA GLN A 45 10.52 8.25 0.47
C GLN A 45 11.58 7.27 0.98
N ASN A 46 11.32 5.96 0.87
CA ASN A 46 12.25 4.93 1.35
C ASN A 46 13.11 4.32 0.22
N ASN A 47 12.98 4.82 -1.02
CA ASN A 47 13.66 4.31 -2.22
C ASN A 47 13.46 2.78 -2.43
N ILE A 48 12.23 2.30 -2.19
CA ILE A 48 11.86 0.88 -2.30
C ILE A 48 11.22 0.63 -3.67
N ASP A 49 11.60 -0.47 -4.31
CA ASP A 49 10.94 -0.93 -5.53
C ASP A 49 9.54 -1.51 -5.23
N VAL A 50 8.55 -1.04 -6.00
CA VAL A 50 7.13 -1.41 -5.88
C VAL A 50 6.92 -2.91 -6.07
N GLU A 51 7.77 -3.58 -6.86
CA GLU A 51 7.69 -5.05 -7.04
C GLU A 51 7.88 -5.81 -5.72
N LEU A 52 8.78 -5.33 -4.86
CA LEU A 52 9.08 -5.96 -3.57
C LEU A 52 7.93 -5.78 -2.56
N VAL A 53 7.20 -4.68 -2.68
CA VAL A 53 6.09 -4.32 -1.80
C VAL A 53 4.91 -5.28 -1.94
N THR A 54 4.71 -5.89 -3.11
CA THR A 54 3.61 -6.85 -3.36
C THR A 54 3.56 -8.03 -2.38
N LYS A 55 4.73 -8.41 -1.82
CA LYS A 55 4.89 -9.47 -0.81
C LYS A 55 4.61 -8.98 0.62
N LEU A 56 4.79 -7.69 0.87
CA LEU A 56 4.61 -7.03 2.17
C LEU A 56 3.15 -6.61 2.42
N ILE A 57 2.37 -6.42 1.35
CA ILE A 57 0.97 -6.04 1.45
C ILE A 57 0.16 -7.24 1.97
N SER A 58 -0.39 -7.09 3.18
CA SER A 58 -1.27 -8.06 3.81
C SER A 58 -2.63 -8.17 3.09
N LYS A 59 -3.34 -9.29 3.27
CA LYS A 59 -4.67 -9.50 2.70
C LYS A 59 -5.65 -8.33 2.94
N PRO A 60 -5.78 -7.75 4.15
CA PRO A 60 -6.69 -6.62 4.36
C PRO A 60 -6.28 -5.36 3.58
N LEU A 61 -4.98 -5.07 3.47
CA LEU A 61 -4.50 -3.90 2.74
C LEU A 61 -4.73 -4.06 1.22
N LYS A 62 -4.59 -5.29 0.67
CA LYS A 62 -4.96 -5.60 -0.72
C LYS A 62 -6.42 -5.30 -1.03
N GLU A 63 -7.32 -5.56 -0.07
CA GLU A 63 -8.74 -5.32 -0.24
C GLU A 63 -9.06 -3.82 -0.28
N LYS A 64 -8.45 -3.03 0.61
CA LYS A 64 -8.54 -1.57 0.60
C LYS A 64 -8.06 -0.97 -0.74
N ILE A 65 -6.88 -1.38 -1.20
CA ILE A 65 -6.32 -0.96 -2.50
C ILE A 65 -7.26 -1.33 -3.66
N LYS A 66 -7.86 -2.52 -3.62
CA LYS A 66 -8.79 -2.96 -4.66
C LYS A 66 -10.07 -2.11 -4.66
N CYS A 67 -10.59 -1.75 -3.50
CA CYS A 67 -11.74 -0.85 -3.39
C CYS A 67 -11.43 0.52 -4.01
N ASP A 68 -10.30 1.12 -3.66
CA ASP A 68 -9.86 2.39 -4.24
C ASP A 68 -9.68 2.30 -5.75
N ALA A 69 -9.04 1.21 -6.23
CA ALA A 69 -8.82 0.99 -7.66
C ALA A 69 -10.14 0.81 -8.45
N ILE A 70 -11.18 0.25 -7.83
CA ILE A 70 -12.51 0.17 -8.43
C ILE A 70 -13.16 1.56 -8.46
N HIS A 71 -13.06 2.32 -7.37
CA HIS A 71 -13.64 3.66 -7.26
C HIS A 71 -13.00 4.63 -8.28
N LEU A 72 -11.69 4.53 -8.48
CA LEU A 72 -10.91 5.32 -9.43
C LEU A 72 -10.94 4.78 -10.87
N ASN A 73 -11.70 3.70 -11.14
CA ASN A 73 -11.79 3.05 -12.45
C ASN A 73 -10.44 2.54 -13.02
N TYR A 74 -9.48 2.19 -12.17
CA TYR A 74 -8.20 1.59 -12.58
C TYR A 74 -8.32 0.11 -12.96
N LEU A 75 -9.39 -0.57 -12.52
CA LEU A 75 -9.67 -1.96 -12.89
C LEU A 75 -10.80 -2.03 -13.91
N LYS A 76 -10.68 -2.96 -14.87
CA LYS A 76 -11.80 -3.29 -15.76
C LYS A 76 -12.99 -3.77 -14.92
N LYS A 77 -14.17 -3.27 -15.26
CA LYS A 77 -15.43 -3.71 -14.63
C LYS A 77 -15.55 -5.23 -14.76
N SER A 78 -15.65 -5.91 -13.62
CA SER A 78 -15.81 -7.37 -13.56
C SER A 78 -17.20 -7.81 -14.01
N SER A 79 -18.22 -6.97 -13.78
CA SER A 79 -19.59 -7.24 -14.25
C SER A 79 -19.73 -6.83 -15.71
N ARG A 80 -20.03 -7.82 -16.56
CA ARG A 80 -20.54 -7.63 -17.93
C ARG A 80 -22.05 -7.72 -18.00
N ALA A 81 -22.74 -7.71 -16.85
CA ALA A 81 -24.20 -7.81 -16.82
C ALA A 81 -24.78 -6.60 -17.53
N LYS A 82 -25.34 -6.85 -18.71
CA LYS A 82 -26.19 -5.89 -19.41
C LYS A 82 -27.58 -6.07 -18.82
N LEU A 83 -28.23 -4.98 -18.43
CA LEU A 83 -29.66 -5.06 -18.18
C LEU A 83 -30.32 -5.59 -19.47
N PRO A 84 -31.18 -6.61 -19.39
CA PRO A 84 -32.10 -6.90 -20.48
C PRO A 84 -33.02 -5.69 -20.60
N ILE A 85 -32.87 -4.95 -21.69
CA ILE A 85 -33.85 -3.98 -22.16
C ILE A 85 -34.80 -4.68 -23.14
#